data_AF-A0A7W3UFL6-F1
#
_entry.id   AF-A0A7W3UFL6-F1
#
_cell.length_a   1.000
_cell.length_b   1.000
_cell.length_c   1.000
_cell.angle_alpha   90.00
_cell.angle_beta   90.00
_cell.angle_gamma   90.00
#
_symmetry.space_group_name_H-M   'P 1'
#
loop_
_entity.id
_entity.type
_entity.pdbx_description
1 polymer ?
#
loop_
_entity_poly.entity_id
_entity_poly.type
_entity_poly.pdbx_seq_one_letter_code
_entity_poly.pdbx_strand_id
1 'polypeptide(L)' 'PVTYLRVDNSYVQSQWGDWYMFGNDGRIVTGLYNYNGNTYYANPVTYLREKNTYVQTEKDGRGVLLGNDGAALSGVQQW' A
#
# COMPACT_ATOMS: atom_id res chain seq x y z
N PRO A 1 -12.06 -24.56 17.84
CA PRO A 1 -12.32 -23.10 17.79
C PRO A 1 -11.89 -22.52 16.44
N VAL A 2 -12.84 -22.14 15.59
CA VAL A 2 -12.54 -21.47 14.32
C VAL A 2 -12.57 -19.98 14.61
N THR A 3 -11.43 -19.39 14.95
CA THR A 3 -11.31 -17.96 15.21
C THR A 3 -11.27 -17.24 13.88
N TYR A 4 -12.43 -16.79 13.38
CA TYR A 4 -12.50 -15.84 12.27
C TYR A 4 -12.09 -14.46 12.79
N LEU A 5 -10.80 -14.29 13.09
CA LEU A 5 -10.21 -13.01 13.44
C LEU A 5 -10.20 -12.14 12.18
N ARG A 6 -11.07 -11.13 12.16
CA ARG A 6 -11.07 -10.10 11.13
C ARG A 6 -9.85 -9.21 11.33
N VAL A 7 -9.22 -8.84 10.22
CA VAL A 7 -8.07 -7.95 10.19
C VAL A 7 -8.53 -6.61 9.66
N ASP A 8 -8.67 -5.63 10.56
CA ASP A 8 -9.07 -4.26 10.23
C ASP A 8 -7.86 -3.31 10.31
N ASN A 9 -7.83 -2.30 9.43
CA ASN A 9 -6.78 -1.27 9.36
C ASN A 9 -5.36 -1.83 9.50
N SER A 10 -5.01 -2.81 8.67
CA SER A 10 -3.77 -3.57 8.84
C SER A 10 -3.09 -3.84 7.51
N TYR A 11 -1.76 -3.94 7.59
CA TYR A 11 -0.90 -4.37 6.50
C TYR A 11 -0.53 -5.82 6.74
N VAL A 12 -0.95 -6.70 5.83
CA VAL A 12 -0.83 -8.14 6.04
C VAL A 12 0.03 -8.75 4.95
N GLN A 13 1.03 -9.51 5.38
CA GLN A 13 1.82 -10.35 4.50
C GLN A 13 1.13 -11.70 4.31
N SER A 14 0.96 -12.11 3.06
CA SER A 14 0.57 -13.47 2.72
C SER A 14 1.72 -14.45 3.00
N GLN A 15 1.42 -15.74 3.06
CA GLN A 15 2.43 -16.80 3.21
C GLN A 15 3.47 -16.85 2.08
N TRP A 16 3.19 -16.21 0.94
CA TRP A 16 4.10 -16.13 -0.21
C TRP A 16 4.96 -14.86 -0.23
N GLY A 17 4.79 -13.99 0.77
CA GLY A 17 5.59 -12.78 0.94
C GLY A 17 4.96 -11.52 0.36
N ASP A 18 3.86 -11.64 -0.39
CA ASP A 18 3.11 -10.51 -0.93
C ASP A 18 2.34 -9.76 0.15
N TRP A 19 2.25 -8.44 0.00
CA TRP A 19 1.62 -7.56 0.99
C TRP A 19 0.30 -6.98 0.47
N TYR A 20 -0.72 -7.05 1.31
CA TYR A 20 -2.06 -6.53 1.06
C TYR A 20 -2.42 -5.48 2.12
N MET A 21 -3.23 -4.52 1.72
CA MET A 21 -3.63 -3.38 2.54
C MET A 21 -5.11 -3.46 2.82
N PHE A 22 -5.47 -3.49 4.10
CA PHE A 22 -6.86 -3.58 4.54
C PHE A 22 -7.28 -2.26 5.21
N GLY A 23 -8.39 -1.71 4.72
CA GLY A 23 -9.02 -0.53 5.26
C GLY A 23 -9.62 -0.76 6.64
N ASN A 24 -10.15 0.31 7.24
CA ASN A 24 -10.79 0.23 8.56
C ASN A 24 -12.06 -0.65 8.57
N ASP A 25 -12.63 -0.92 7.40
CA ASP A 25 -13.74 -1.85 7.20
C ASP A 25 -13.27 -3.24 6.77
N GLY A 26 -12.00 -3.58 6.95
CA GLY A 26 -11.45 -4.92 6.67
C GLY A 26 -11.52 -5.33 5.19
N ARG A 27 -11.81 -4.39 4.29
CA ARG A 27 -11.75 -4.61 2.84
C ARG A 27 -10.38 -4.24 2.31
N ILE A 28 -9.97 -4.90 1.23
CA ILE A 28 -8.76 -4.51 0.52
C ILE A 28 -8.93 -3.10 -0.02
N VAL A 29 -7.92 -2.25 0.22
CA VAL A 29 -7.82 -0.91 -0.35
C VAL A 29 -6.82 -0.90 -1.49
N THR A 30 -7.02 0.03 -2.43
CA THR A 30 -6.13 0.28 -3.57
C THR A 30 -5.79 1.76 -3.66
N GLY A 31 -4.72 2.09 -4.38
CA GLY A 31 -4.18 3.44 -4.45
C GLY A 31 -3.33 3.81 -3.23
N LEU A 32 -3.20 5.11 -2.98
CA LEU A 32 -2.47 5.64 -1.83
C LEU A 32 -3.24 5.39 -0.53
N TYR A 33 -2.53 4.90 0.49
CA TYR A 33 -3.09 4.71 1.82
C TYR A 33 -2.06 5.09 2.89
N ASN A 34 -2.55 5.73 3.95
CA ASN A 34 -1.73 6.12 5.08
C ASN A 34 -1.91 5.13 6.22
N TYR A 35 -0.79 4.63 6.74
CA TYR A 35 -0.76 3.68 7.85
C TYR A 35 0.43 3.95 8.75
N ASN A 36 0.18 4.08 10.06
CA ASN A 36 1.18 4.37 11.08
C ASN A 36 2.14 5.52 10.72
N GLY A 37 1.63 6.58 10.10
CA GLY A 37 2.41 7.77 9.72
C GLY A 37 3.20 7.65 8.41
N ASN A 38 3.15 6.50 7.74
CA ASN A 38 3.75 6.29 6.42
C ASN A 38 2.68 6.18 5.33
N THR A 39 3.02 6.60 4.11
CA THR A 39 2.19 6.41 2.93
C THR A 39 2.68 5.21 2.13
N TYR A 40 1.75 4.39 1.65
CA TYR A 40 2.03 3.26 0.77
C TYR A 40 1.09 3.29 -0.44
N TYR A 41 1.41 2.51 -1.47
CA TYR A 41 0.57 2.35 -2.65
C TYR A 41 0.21 0.89 -2.88
N ALA A 42 -1.09 0.59 -3.00
CA ALA A 42 -1.61 -0.71 -3.41
C ALA A 42 -2.08 -0.64 -4.88
N ASN A 43 -1.57 -1.53 -5.71
CA ASN A 43 -1.89 -1.57 -7.13
C ASN A 43 -3.37 -1.92 -7.36
N PRO A 44 -4.15 -1.12 -8.11
CA PRO A 44 -5.57 -1.37 -8.32
C PRO A 44 -5.88 -2.60 -9.19
N VAL A 45 -4.88 -3.14 -9.88
CA VAL A 45 -5.03 -4.34 -10.73
C VAL A 45 -4.63 -5.61 -9.97
N THR A 46 -3.49 -5.58 -9.29
CA THR A 46 -2.94 -6.77 -8.58
C THR A 46 -3.32 -6.82 -7.11
N TYR A 47 -3.79 -5.72 -6.53
CA TYR A 47 -4.08 -5.54 -5.10
C TYR A 47 -2.85 -5.64 -4.19
N LEU A 48 -1.65 -5.74 -4.78
CA LEU A 48 -0.40 -5.85 -4.06
C LEU A 48 0.15 -4.47 -3.71
N ARG A 49 0.81 -4.38 -2.57
CA ARG A 49 1.58 -3.20 -2.18
C ARG A 49 2.89 -3.14 -2.97
N GLU A 50 3.10 -2.04 -3.66
CA GLU A 50 4.32 -1.77 -4.43
C GLU A 50 5.51 -1.43 -3.51
N LYS A 51 6.74 -1.63 -4.00
CA LYS A 51 8.00 -1.27 -3.32
C LYS A 51 9.14 -1.09 -4.33
N ASN A 52 10.20 -0.37 -3.95
CA ASN A 52 11.38 -0.12 -4.80
C ASN A 52 11.01 0.43 -6.20
N THR A 53 10.02 1.29 -6.29
CA THR A 53 9.50 1.78 -7.56
C THR A 53 8.90 3.18 -7.43
N TYR A 54 8.83 3.88 -8.56
CA TYR A 54 8.08 5.13 -8.68
C TYR A 54 6.68 4.82 -9.19
N VAL A 55 5.67 5.36 -8.51
CA VAL A 55 4.27 5.24 -8.91
C VAL A 55 3.74 6.63 -9.23
N GLN A 56 3.40 6.85 -10.49
CA GLN A 56 2.66 8.05 -10.91
C GLN A 56 1.22 7.98 -10.39
N THR A 57 0.84 8.91 -9.52
CA THR A 57 -0.50 8.99 -8.93
C THR A 57 -1.35 10.11 -9.52
N GLU A 58 -0.73 11.04 -10.24
CA GLU A 58 -1.39 12.16 -10.90
C GLU A 58 -1.21 12.16 -12.42
N LYS A 59 -2.14 12.77 -13.15
CA LYS A 59 -2.11 12.84 -14.63
C LYS A 59 -0.93 13.64 -15.20
N ASP A 60 -0.35 14.53 -14.41
CA ASP A 60 0.71 15.47 -14.80
C ASP A 60 2.13 14.89 -14.61
N GLY A 61 2.25 13.60 -14.27
CA GLY A 61 3.53 12.93 -14.09
C GLY A 61 3.96 12.82 -12.64
N ARG A 62 3.32 13.54 -11.72
CA ARG A 62 3.61 13.49 -10.30
C ARG A 62 3.21 12.15 -9.67
N GLY A 63 3.90 11.83 -8.58
CA GLY A 63 3.79 10.52 -7.95
C GLY A 63 4.61 10.39 -6.68
N VAL A 64 4.71 9.14 -6.23
CA VAL A 64 5.44 8.74 -5.03
C VAL A 64 6.59 7.79 -5.36
N LEU A 65 7.74 8.01 -4.75
CA LEU A 65 8.85 7.06 -4.76
C LEU A 65 8.77 6.16 -3.53
N LEU A 66 8.61 4.86 -3.78
CA LEU A 66 8.45 3.84 -2.73
C LEU A 66 9.80 3.19 -2.43
N GLY A 67 10.15 3.16 -1.14
CA GLY A 67 11.34 2.49 -0.63
C GLY A 67 11.20 0.96 -0.64
N ASN A 68 12.23 0.28 -0.11
CA ASN A 68 12.29 -1.17 -0.04
C ASN A 68 11.26 -1.80 0.90
N ASP A 69 10.90 -1.07 1.95
CA ASP A 69 9.83 -1.41 2.87
C ASP A 69 8.43 -1.07 2.31
N GLY A 70 8.37 -0.47 1.11
CA GLY A 70 7.16 0.00 0.45
C GLY A 70 6.64 1.35 0.96
N ALA A 71 7.27 1.93 1.99
CA ALA A 71 6.90 3.26 2.46
C ALA A 71 7.40 4.31 1.46
N ALA A 72 6.60 5.36 1.26
CA ALA A 72 7.03 6.50 0.45
C ALA A 72 8.20 7.21 1.13
N LEU A 73 9.29 7.46 0.40
CA LEU A 73 10.54 8.08 0.90
C LEU A 73 10.42 9.59 1.19
N SER A 74 9.20 10.15 1.15
CA SER A 74 8.75 11.54 1.37
C SER A 74 8.46 12.36 0.11
N GLY A 75 7.30 13.04 0.14
CA GLY A 75 6.86 14.10 -0.77
C GLY A 75 6.44 13.67 -2.18
N VAL A 76 5.55 14.44 -2.80
CA VAL A 76 5.29 14.35 -4.25
C VAL A 76 6.58 14.76 -4.96
N GLN A 77 7.17 13.83 -5.71
CA GLN A 77 8.39 14.08 -6.49
C GLN A 77 8.03 14.30 -7.96
N GLN A 78 8.64 15.30 -8.58
CA GLN A 78 8.53 15.54 -10.02
C GLN A 78 9.79 15.01 -10.68
N TRP A 79 9.64 14.20 -11.72
CA TRP A 79 10.70 13.78 -12.63
C TRP A 79 10.64 14.63 -13.90
#